data_AF-A0A658K5M5-F1
#
_entry.id   AF-A0A658K5M5-F1
#
_cell.length_a   1.000
_cell.length_b   1.000
_cell.length_c   1.000
_cell.angle_alpha   90.00
_cell.angle_beta   90.00
_cell.angle_gamma   90.00
#
_symmetry.space_group_name_H-M   'P 1'
#
loop_
_entity.id
_entity.type
_entity.pdbx_description
1 polymer ?
#
loop_
_entity_poly.entity_id
_entity_poly.type
_entity_poly.pdbx_seq_one_letter_code
_entity_poly.pdbx_strand_id
1 'polypeptide(L)' 'MVAMYHDQGHGPVKVMGLEAGVNVTIGLPVIRTSVDHGTAFDIAGKGIADERSLIEAMRQAVELATRKRDTRNSIAV' A
#
# COMPACT_ATOMS: atom_id res chain seq x y z
N MET A 1 1.65 -10.96 -7.95
CA MET A 1 2.67 -11.90 -7.42
C MET A 1 2.23 -12.34 -6.04
N VAL A 2 2.39 -13.62 -5.71
CA VAL A 2 2.25 -14.12 -4.34
C VAL A 2 3.61 -14.66 -3.93
N ALA A 3 4.23 -14.04 -2.93
CA ALA A 3 5.48 -14.51 -2.34
C ALA A 3 5.17 -15.37 -1.12
N MET A 4 5.97 -16.40 -0.88
CA MET A 4 5.77 -17.27 0.29
C MET A 4 6.30 -16.63 1.58
N TYR A 5 7.26 -15.71 1.46
CA TYR A 5 7.85 -14.98 2.57
C TYR A 5 8.26 -13.56 2.15
N HIS A 6 8.40 -12.68 3.13
CA HIS A 6 8.53 -11.24 2.96
C HIS A 6 9.64 -10.83 1.98
N ASP A 7 10.87 -11.30 2.20
CA ASP A 7 12.03 -10.83 1.43
C ASP A 7 12.04 -11.31 -0.03
N GLN A 8 11.34 -12.42 -0.31
CA GLN A 8 11.12 -12.90 -1.68
C GLN A 8 10.27 -11.92 -2.49
N GLY A 9 9.30 -11.28 -1.84
CA GLY A 9 8.42 -10.32 -2.49
C GLY A 9 8.98 -8.90 -2.50
N HIS A 10 9.51 -8.44 -1.37
CA HIS A 10 9.95 -7.05 -1.22
C HIS A 10 11.23 -6.74 -2.01
N GLY A 11 12.17 -7.68 -2.12
CA GLY A 11 13.42 -7.46 -2.87
C GLY A 11 13.17 -7.05 -4.33
N PRO A 12 12.46 -7.87 -5.13
CA PRO A 12 12.15 -7.54 -6.52
C PRO A 12 11.30 -6.28 -6.70
N VAL A 13 10.30 -6.06 -5.84
CA VAL A 13 9.41 -4.87 -5.90
C VAL A 13 10.20 -3.57 -5.72
N LYS A 14 11.16 -3.57 -4.78
CA LYS A 14 12.01 -2.40 -4.53
C LYS A 14 13.02 -2.16 -5.65
N VAL A 15 13.57 -3.22 -6.25
CA VAL A 15 14.48 -3.12 -7.41
C VAL A 15 13.79 -2.56 -8.65
N MET A 16 12.49 -2.80 -8.82
CA MET A 16 11.72 -2.25 -9.95
C MET A 16 11.45 -0.73 -9.83
N GLY A 17 12.00 -0.05 -8.82
CA GLY A 17 11.93 1.42 -8.73
C GLY A 17 10.55 1.96 -8.40
N LEU A 18 9.71 1.16 -7.73
CA LEU A 18 8.43 1.61 -7.20
C LEU A 18 8.66 2.49 -5.96
N GLU A 19 9.23 3.69 -6.16
CA GLU A 19 9.45 4.68 -5.09
C GLU A 19 8.13 5.13 -4.42
N ALA A 20 7.00 4.85 -5.09
CA ALA A 20 5.66 5.17 -4.63
C ALA A 20 4.86 3.91 -4.24
N GLY A 21 5.53 2.89 -3.70
CA GLY A 21 4.88 1.68 -3.19
C GLY A 21 3.79 1.99 -2.15
N VAL A 22 2.66 1.28 -2.25
CA VAL A 22 1.53 1.37 -1.31
C VAL A 22 1.27 0.01 -0.72
N ASN A 23 1.26 -0.06 0.61
CA ASN A 23 0.89 -1.26 1.36
C ASN A 23 -0.62 -1.33 1.52
N VAL A 24 -1.26 -2.33 0.91
CA VAL A 24 -2.70 -2.58 1.03
C VAL A 24 -2.94 -3.82 1.87
N THR A 25 -3.77 -3.72 2.91
CA THR A 25 -4.13 -4.87 3.75
C THR A 25 -5.42 -5.51 3.26
N ILE A 26 -5.34 -6.78 2.89
CA ILE A 26 -6.46 -7.58 2.40
C ILE A 26 -7.06 -8.40 3.57
N GLY A 27 -8.39 -8.54 3.59
CA GLY A 27 -9.11 -9.36 4.58
C GLY A 27 -9.76 -8.57 5.73
N LEU A 28 -9.56 -7.26 5.80
CA LEU A 28 -10.25 -6.40 6.77
C LEU A 28 -11.65 -5.98 6.26
N PRO A 29 -12.61 -5.69 7.16
CA PRO A 29 -13.94 -5.17 6.79
C PRO A 29 -13.92 -3.70 6.34
N VAL A 30 -12.75 -3.07 6.34
CA VAL A 30 -12.52 -1.68 5.96
C VAL A 30 -11.33 -1.60 5.00
N ILE A 31 -11.31 -0.56 4.17
CA ILE A 31 -10.17 -0.28 3.30
C ILE A 31 -9.03 0.26 4.17
N ARG A 32 -7.86 -0.38 4.08
CA ARG A 32 -6.65 0.07 4.77
C ARG A 32 -5.47 0.07 3.81
N THR A 33 -4.93 1.26 3.57
CA THR A 33 -3.66 1.49 2.88
C THR A 33 -2.62 2.06 3.86
N SER A 34 -1.35 1.99 3.50
CA SER A 34 -0.23 2.49 4.31
C SER A 34 0.99 2.79 3.44
N VAL A 35 1.88 3.63 3.96
CA VAL A 35 3.18 3.95 3.34
C VAL A 35 4.09 2.72 3.28
N ASP A 36 5.08 2.75 2.38
CA ASP A 36 6.10 1.69 2.25
C ASP A 36 7.45 2.03 2.93
N HIS A 37 7.50 3.14 3.66
CA HIS A 37 8.67 3.53 4.46
C HIS A 37 8.45 3.34 5.96
N GLY A 38 9.56 3.34 6.71
CA GLY A 38 9.56 3.33 8.17
C GLY A 38 9.33 4.71 8.79
N THR A 39 9.63 4.84 10.08
CA THR A 39 9.38 6.07 10.85
C THR A 39 10.34 7.22 10.56
N ALA A 40 11.53 6.92 10.01
CA ALA A 40 12.56 7.91 9.66
C ALA A 40 12.87 8.91 10.80
N PHE A 41 13.11 8.40 12.01
CA PHE A 41 13.31 9.22 13.23
C PHE A 41 14.50 10.18 13.12
N ASP A 42 15.52 9.82 12.36
CA ASP A 42 16.70 10.62 12.08
C ASP A 42 16.38 11.92 11.31
N ILE A 43 15.25 11.99 10.61
CA ILE A 43 14.80 13.17 9.87
C ILE A 43 13.52 13.83 10.40
N ALA A 44 12.96 13.31 11.51
CA ALA A 44 11.75 13.85 12.12
C ALA A 44 11.96 15.33 12.51
N GLY A 45 11.01 16.20 12.11
CA GLY A 45 11.06 17.63 12.39
C GLY A 45 12.03 18.45 11.54
N LYS A 46 12.78 17.83 10.60
CA LYS A 46 13.74 18.53 9.74
C LYS A 46 13.13 19.10 8.45
N GLY A 47 11.89 18.73 8.12
CA GLY A 47 11.20 19.20 6.91
C GLY A 47 11.74 18.64 5.59
N ILE A 48 12.43 17.49 5.63
CA ILE A 48 13.08 16.85 4.46
C ILE A 48 12.50 15.47 4.13
N ALA A 49 11.37 15.10 4.74
CA ALA A 49 10.71 13.82 4.45
C ALA A 49 10.02 13.89 3.09
N ASP A 50 10.09 12.79 2.32
CA ASP A 50 9.40 12.65 1.04
C ASP A 50 7.97 12.12 1.26
N GLU A 51 6.98 12.93 0.92
CA GLU A 51 5.56 12.62 1.12
C GLU A 51 4.92 11.77 0.01
N ARG A 52 5.64 11.47 -1.09
CA ARG A 52 5.07 10.81 -2.28
C ARG A 52 4.36 9.49 -1.94
N SER A 53 4.96 8.63 -1.10
CA SER A 53 4.34 7.36 -0.68
C SER A 53 3.04 7.56 0.11
N LEU A 54 2.97 8.59 0.95
CA LEU A 54 1.75 8.91 1.70
C LEU A 54 0.63 9.41 0.78
N ILE A 55 0.97 10.27 -0.18
CA ILE A 55 0.01 10.76 -1.18
C ILE A 55 -0.54 9.59 -2.01
N GLU A 56 0.32 8.70 -2.48
CA GLU A 56 -0.13 7.52 -3.23
C GLU A 56 -0.98 6.57 -2.39
N ALA A 57 -0.64 6.36 -1.12
CA ALA A 57 -1.46 5.54 -0.22
C ALA A 57 -2.88 6.11 -0.05
N MET A 58 -3.02 7.43 0.03
CA MET A 58 -4.33 8.10 0.08
C MET A 58 -5.07 7.98 -1.25
N ARG A 59 -4.40 8.21 -2.39
CA ARG A 59 -5.00 8.06 -3.74
C ARG A 59 -5.55 6.66 -3.95
N GLN A 60 -4.77 5.64 -3.62
CA GLN A 60 -5.19 4.24 -3.70
C GLN A 60 -6.40 3.94 -2.79
N ALA A 61 -6.44 4.49 -1.58
CA ALA A 61 -7.60 4.31 -0.70
C ALA A 61 -8.88 4.91 -1.31
N VAL A 62 -8.79 6.12 -1.87
CA VAL A 62 -9.93 6.80 -2.54
C VAL A 62 -10.39 6.02 -3.76
N GLU A 63 -9.45 5.52 -4.57
CA GLU A 63 -9.77 4.69 -5.73
C GLU A 63 -10.51 3.40 -5.30
N LEU A 64 -9.99 2.70 -4.30
CA LEU A 64 -10.63 1.49 -3.77
C LEU A 64 -12.01 1.77 -3.17
N ALA A 65 -12.19 2.92 -2.52
CA ALA A 65 -13.47 3.32 -1.91
C ALA A 65 -14.54 3.69 -2.94
N THR A 66 -14.13 4.19 -4.10
CA THR A 66 -15.05 4.65 -5.16
C THR A 66 -15.41 3.56 -6.16
N ARG A 67 -14.71 2.42 -6.15
CA ARG A 67 -15.06 1.26 -6.97
C ARG A 67 -16.42 0.69 -6.54
N LYS A 68 -17.37 0.67 -7.47
CA LYS A 68 -18.68 0.03 -7.26
C LYS A 68 -18.48 -1.44 -6.95
N ARG A 69 -19.10 -1.93 -5.88
CA ARG A 69 -19.10 -3.36 -5.53
C ARG A 69 -19.82 -4.11 -6.66
N ASP A 70 -19.09 -4.85 -7.49
CA ASP A 70 -19.71 -5.73 -8.50
C ASP A 70 -20.35 -6.89 -7.73
N THR A 71 -21.67 -6.81 -7.55
CA THR A 71 -22.47 -7.78 -6.78
C THR A 71 -22.65 -9.13 -7.49
N ARG A 72 -22.05 -9.32 -8.67
CA ARG A 72 -22.23 -10.53 -9.48
C ARG A 72 -21.42 -11.75 -9.05
N ASN A 73 -20.60 -11.66 -8.00
CA ASN A 73 -19.76 -12.78 -7.56
C ASN A 73 -19.79 -13.01 -6.04
N SER A 74 -20.98 -12.96 -5.43
CA SER A 74 -21.18 -13.60 -4.12
C SER A 74 -21.16 -15.10 -4.31
N ILE A 75 -19.98 -15.69 -4.32
CA ILE A 75 -19.82 -17.14 -4.17
C ILE A 75 -20.31 -17.44 -2.75
N ALA A 76 -21.53 -17.96 -2.64
CA ALA A 76 -21.99 -18.62 -1.43
C ALA A 76 -21.05 -19.82 -1.22
N VAL A 77 -20.31 -19.79 -0.12
CA VAL A 77 -19.63 -20.98 0.43
C VAL A 77 -20.68 -21.81 1.14
#